data_AF-A0A6C0KG56-F1
#
_entry.id   AF-A0A6C0KG56-F1
#
_cell.length_a   1.000
_cell.length_b   1.000
_cell.length_c   1.000
_cell.angle_alpha   90.00
_cell.angle_beta   90.00
_cell.angle_gamma   90.00
#
_symmetry.space_group_name_H-M   'P 1'
#
loop_
_entity.id
_entity.type
_entity.pdbx_description
1 polymer ?
#
loop_
_entity_poly.entity_id
_entity_poly.type
_entity_poly.pdbx_seq_one_letter_code
_entity_poly.pdbx_strand_id
1 'polypeptide(L)'
;MLWAWLAALVAVATVVVIVVVSVTRNKDDSKGSNSGNSDSESPSGNSDSESPLSYFRLNFVFDGVPSKALSAAAQQAKTIIERAVLSSPEGAPQEISVNLREADLGEGVLGEAWRTGPTTQVNASGNYVNLGTSVVGQTFLFNGAPEPAYVSILLHEVLHILGIVCVSDASLAYCDSNTFSYTGPNGIREMNRLRASCGHSEQAVVFLENDGGAGTAGVHVEEEEYRSLLITGYLNSSNFLSRVELGMLEDVGFSVDYTKAAADASVCVANSARFLRA
;
A
#
# COMPACT_ATOMS: atom_id res chain seq x y z
N MET A 1 -10.57 -49.04 -29.14
CA MET A 1 -9.12 -48.96 -28.84
C MET A 1 -8.70 -47.52 -29.15
N LEU A 2 -8.32 -46.70 -28.15
CA LEU A 2 -6.92 -46.35 -27.77
C LEU A 2 -6.19 -45.59 -28.91
N TRP A 3 -5.73 -44.32 -28.83
CA TRP A 3 -5.73 -43.21 -27.82
C TRP A 3 -6.23 -41.91 -28.53
N ALA A 4 -6.70 -40.80 -27.95
CA ALA A 4 -6.37 -39.95 -26.78
C ALA A 4 -5.11 -39.04 -26.93
N TRP A 5 -5.32 -37.73 -27.13
CA TRP A 5 -4.55 -36.61 -26.58
C TRP A 5 -5.44 -35.37 -26.54
N LEU A 6 -5.76 -34.87 -25.33
CA LEU A 6 -6.48 -33.61 -25.11
C LEU A 6 -5.50 -32.68 -24.39
N ALA A 7 -5.10 -31.58 -25.04
CA ALA A 7 -4.28 -30.57 -24.38
C ALA A 7 -5.15 -29.76 -23.40
N ALA A 8 -4.90 -29.91 -22.11
CA ALA A 8 -5.58 -29.14 -21.08
C ALA A 8 -5.02 -27.71 -21.08
N LEU A 9 -5.74 -26.78 -21.72
CA LEU A 9 -5.48 -25.35 -21.54
C LEU A 9 -5.99 -24.95 -20.16
N VAL A 10 -5.09 -24.82 -19.19
CA VAL A 10 -5.42 -24.19 -17.90
C VAL A 10 -5.58 -22.70 -18.15
N ALA A 11 -6.81 -22.27 -18.42
CA ALA A 11 -7.17 -20.87 -18.36
C ALA A 11 -7.09 -20.44 -16.89
N VAL A 12 -5.97 -19.84 -16.50
CA VAL A 12 -5.89 -19.05 -15.27
C VAL A 12 -6.81 -17.86 -15.51
N ALA A 13 -8.03 -17.91 -14.96
CA ALA A 13 -8.92 -16.79 -14.96
C ALA A 13 -8.29 -15.69 -14.09
N THR A 14 -7.76 -14.64 -14.72
CA THR A 14 -7.28 -13.46 -14.00
C THR A 14 -8.48 -12.79 -13.36
N VAL A 15 -8.64 -13.00 -12.06
CA VAL A 15 -9.62 -12.33 -11.22
C VAL A 15 -9.15 -10.88 -11.06
N VAL A 16 -9.64 -9.99 -11.93
CA VAL A 16 -9.38 -8.55 -11.90
C VAL A 16 -10.51 -7.91 -11.09
N VAL A 17 -10.19 -7.31 -9.94
CA VAL A 17 -11.20 -6.86 -8.98
C VAL A 17 -10.74 -5.59 -8.26
N ILE A 18 -11.68 -4.67 -8.04
CA ILE A 18 -11.45 -3.29 -7.64
C ILE A 18 -11.21 -3.22 -6.11
N VAL A 19 -10.34 -2.29 -5.71
CA VAL A 19 -10.32 -1.74 -4.35
C VAL A 19 -10.91 -0.32 -4.37
N VAL A 20 -11.70 0.03 -3.35
CA VAL A 20 -12.44 1.29 -3.27
C VAL A 20 -12.06 2.06 -2.00
N VAL A 21 -11.40 3.20 -2.15
CA VAL A 21 -11.11 4.09 -1.00
C VAL A 21 -12.09 5.26 -0.97
N SER A 22 -12.56 5.64 0.23
CA SER A 22 -13.44 6.81 0.42
C SER A 22 -12.95 7.70 1.56
N VAL A 23 -12.90 9.02 1.32
CA VAL A 23 -12.46 10.01 2.32
C VAL A 23 -13.56 11.05 2.53
N THR A 24 -14.06 11.17 3.77
CA THR A 24 -15.05 12.20 4.13
C THR A 24 -14.37 13.37 4.82
N ARG A 25 -14.43 14.56 4.20
CA ARG A 25 -13.77 15.78 4.70
C ARG A 25 -14.72 16.60 5.57
N ASN A 26 -14.32 16.88 6.81
CA ASN A 26 -14.82 18.03 7.57
C ASN A 26 -13.77 19.14 7.54
N LYS A 27 -14.17 20.35 7.13
CA LYS A 27 -13.39 21.57 7.32
C LYS A 27 -13.72 22.16 8.70
N ASP A 28 -12.70 22.59 9.44
CA ASP A 28 -12.58 23.97 9.92
C ASP A 28 -11.25 24.19 10.70
N ASP A 29 -10.84 25.45 10.80
CA ASP A 29 -9.48 25.89 11.12
C ASP A 29 -9.15 25.94 12.63
N SER A 30 -7.85 25.91 12.99
CA SER A 30 -7.18 27.09 13.59
C SER A 30 -5.71 26.91 14.00
N LYS A 31 -5.03 28.07 14.04
CA LYS A 31 -3.59 28.35 14.20
C LYS A 31 -3.02 28.06 15.61
N GLY A 32 -1.72 27.74 15.69
CA GLY A 32 -0.90 27.80 16.91
C GLY A 32 0.61 27.75 16.57
N SER A 33 1.48 28.42 17.34
CA SER A 33 2.83 28.78 16.87
C SER A 33 4.01 28.50 17.84
N ASN A 34 5.10 27.98 17.26
CA ASN A 34 6.52 28.38 17.45
C ASN A 34 7.34 27.97 18.71
N SER A 35 8.62 27.66 18.41
CA SER A 35 9.87 27.84 19.19
C SER A 35 10.42 26.70 20.08
N GLY A 36 11.74 26.46 19.93
CA GLY A 36 12.56 25.61 20.81
C GLY A 36 13.80 25.05 20.10
N ASN A 37 14.99 25.59 20.38
CA ASN A 37 16.27 25.20 19.77
C ASN A 37 17.25 24.71 20.85
N SER A 38 17.97 23.60 20.64
CA SER A 38 19.43 23.48 20.91
C SER A 38 19.95 22.03 20.87
N ASP A 39 20.96 21.83 20.01
CA ASP A 39 22.27 21.21 20.28
C ASP A 39 22.45 19.73 20.66
N SER A 40 23.44 19.20 19.95
CA SER A 40 24.03 17.86 19.90
C SER A 40 24.63 17.29 21.19
N GLU A 41 24.67 15.96 21.28
CA GLU A 41 25.92 15.23 21.57
C GLU A 41 25.86 13.78 21.03
N SER A 42 26.97 13.30 20.46
CA SER A 42 27.11 11.92 19.96
C SER A 42 28.11 11.14 20.82
N PRO A 43 27.83 9.86 21.13
CA PRO A 43 28.88 8.89 21.43
C PRO A 43 28.92 7.73 20.40
N SER A 44 30.13 7.24 20.18
CA SER A 44 30.48 6.23 19.18
C SER A 44 30.17 4.79 19.59
N GLY A 45 29.56 4.04 18.67
CA GLY A 45 30.00 2.69 18.28
C GLY A 45 29.81 1.52 19.25
N ASN A 46 28.93 0.59 18.89
CA ASN A 46 29.35 -0.79 18.67
C ASN A 46 28.55 -1.42 17.52
N SER A 47 29.18 -2.30 16.74
CA SER A 47 28.61 -2.84 15.50
C SER A 47 28.08 -4.26 15.67
N ASP A 48 26.89 -4.40 16.23
CA ASP A 48 26.06 -5.60 16.09
C ASP A 48 24.83 -5.23 15.25
N SER A 49 24.56 -6.01 14.20
CA SER A 49 23.51 -5.68 13.22
C SER A 49 22.12 -6.10 13.71
N GLU A 50 21.67 -5.48 14.81
CA GLU A 50 20.25 -5.49 15.12
C GLU A 50 19.49 -4.74 14.01
N SER A 51 18.37 -5.30 13.56
CA SER A 51 17.47 -4.53 12.69
C SER A 51 17.00 -3.30 13.45
N PRO A 52 16.91 -2.11 12.82
CA PRO A 52 16.51 -0.89 13.51
C PRO A 52 15.18 -1.13 14.24
N LEU A 53 15.15 -0.80 15.54
CA LEU A 53 13.96 -0.97 16.35
C LEU A 53 12.85 -0.11 15.77
N SER A 54 11.75 -0.77 15.36
CA SER A 54 10.54 -0.05 14.99
C SER A 54 9.82 0.43 16.25
N TYR A 55 9.60 1.74 16.32
CA TYR A 55 8.72 2.38 17.28
C TYR A 55 7.27 2.38 16.81
N PHE A 56 7.06 2.24 15.49
CA PHE A 56 5.76 2.18 14.86
C PHE A 56 5.00 0.91 15.26
N ARG A 57 3.70 1.05 15.57
CA ARG A 57 2.81 -0.03 15.95
C ARG A 57 1.49 0.02 15.20
N LEU A 58 1.06 -1.13 14.68
CA LEU A 58 -0.24 -1.31 14.05
C LEU A 58 -1.13 -2.19 14.92
N ASN A 59 -2.21 -1.61 15.44
CA ASN A 59 -3.19 -2.31 16.27
C ASN A 59 -4.45 -2.60 15.45
N PHE A 60 -4.88 -3.86 15.39
CA PHE A 60 -6.10 -4.26 14.70
C PHE A 60 -7.20 -4.57 15.72
N VAL A 61 -8.32 -3.87 15.60
CA VAL A 61 -9.51 -4.03 16.44
C VAL A 61 -10.59 -4.67 15.60
N PHE A 62 -11.03 -5.88 15.96
CA PHE A 62 -12.06 -6.57 15.18
C PHE A 62 -13.47 -6.10 15.58
N ASP A 63 -14.25 -5.64 14.60
CA ASP A 63 -15.68 -5.40 14.75
C ASP A 63 -16.43 -6.73 14.50
N GLY A 64 -16.78 -7.41 15.59
CA GLY A 64 -17.38 -8.74 15.58
C GLY A 64 -16.36 -9.88 15.81
N VAL A 65 -16.76 -11.10 15.47
CA VAL A 65 -15.89 -12.30 15.57
C VAL A 65 -15.22 -12.51 14.21
N PRO A 66 -13.90 -12.29 14.05
CA PRO A 66 -13.24 -12.44 12.77
C PRO A 66 -13.15 -13.93 12.37
N SER A 67 -13.17 -14.21 11.07
CA SER A 67 -12.78 -15.55 10.60
C SER A 67 -11.33 -15.87 10.96
N LYS A 68 -10.99 -17.17 10.90
CA LYS A 68 -9.60 -17.62 11.04
C LYS A 68 -8.70 -17.03 9.94
N ALA A 69 -9.23 -16.80 8.74
CA ALA A 69 -8.49 -16.23 7.62
C ALA A 69 -8.15 -14.76 7.89
N LEU A 70 -9.14 -13.94 8.28
CA LEU A 70 -8.91 -12.54 8.66
C LEU A 70 -7.96 -12.44 9.86
N SER A 71 -8.13 -13.28 10.88
CA SER A 71 -7.27 -13.29 12.08
C SER A 71 -5.80 -13.56 11.74
N ALA A 72 -5.53 -14.49 10.83
CA ALA A 72 -4.17 -14.81 10.37
C ALA A 72 -3.59 -13.68 9.49
N ALA A 73 -4.38 -13.18 8.53
CA ALA A 73 -3.97 -12.10 7.64
C ALA A 73 -3.64 -10.81 8.42
N ALA A 74 -4.41 -10.49 9.47
CA ALA A 74 -4.14 -9.36 10.35
C ALA A 74 -2.80 -9.48 11.09
N GLN A 75 -2.47 -10.66 11.63
CA GLN A 75 -1.17 -10.88 12.29
C GLN A 75 0.00 -10.75 11.30
N GLN A 76 -0.19 -11.23 10.07
CA GLN A 76 0.82 -11.19 9.02
C GLN A 76 1.02 -9.77 8.47
N ALA A 77 -0.07 -9.06 8.14
CA ALA A 77 -0.05 -7.68 7.67
C ALA A 77 0.60 -6.75 8.73
N LYS A 78 0.23 -6.92 10.01
CA LYS A 78 0.89 -6.25 11.14
C LYS A 78 2.40 -6.49 11.15
N THR A 79 2.82 -7.75 11.04
CA THR A 79 4.24 -8.12 11.02
C THR A 79 4.99 -7.50 9.84
N ILE A 80 4.36 -7.42 8.66
CA ILE A 80 4.96 -6.84 7.45
C ILE A 80 5.11 -5.32 7.62
N ILE A 81 4.05 -4.62 8.03
CA ILE A 81 4.08 -3.16 8.22
C ILE A 81 5.02 -2.75 9.37
N GLU A 82 4.94 -3.38 10.55
CA GLU A 82 5.82 -3.04 11.69
C GLU A 82 7.31 -3.35 11.44
N ARG A 83 7.64 -4.17 10.43
CA ARG A 83 9.02 -4.36 9.97
C ARG A 83 9.46 -3.30 8.96
N ALA A 84 8.55 -2.87 8.07
CA ALA A 84 8.86 -1.96 6.97
C ALA A 84 8.73 -0.48 7.35
N VAL A 85 7.93 -0.15 8.37
CA VAL A 85 7.75 1.19 8.95
C VAL A 85 8.46 1.22 10.29
N LEU A 86 9.36 2.18 10.48
CA LEU A 86 10.19 2.34 11.68
C LEU A 86 9.60 3.37 12.66
N SER A 87 8.98 4.43 12.15
CA SER A 87 8.25 5.42 12.96
C SER A 87 7.19 6.16 12.15
N SER A 88 6.13 6.61 12.82
CA SER A 88 5.17 7.58 12.29
C SER A 88 5.82 8.95 12.06
N PRO A 89 5.19 9.84 11.24
CA PRO A 89 5.61 11.22 11.07
C PRO A 89 5.81 11.99 12.39
N GLU A 90 6.61 13.05 12.36
CA GLU A 90 6.88 13.88 13.53
C GLU A 90 5.58 14.43 14.13
N GLY A 91 5.43 14.31 15.46
CA GLY A 91 4.21 14.70 16.17
C GLY A 91 3.01 13.74 16.02
N ALA A 92 3.06 12.76 15.12
CA ALA A 92 2.01 11.75 14.98
C ALA A 92 2.14 10.60 16.01
N PRO A 93 1.04 9.96 16.43
CA PRO A 93 1.08 8.79 17.29
C PRO A 93 1.86 7.64 16.65
N GLN A 94 2.73 7.01 17.43
CA GLN A 94 3.50 5.84 16.99
C GLN A 94 2.64 4.56 16.94
N GLU A 95 1.50 4.51 17.63
CA GLU A 95 0.50 3.45 17.44
C GLU A 95 -0.70 3.96 16.63
N ILE A 96 -1.04 3.22 15.58
CA ILE A 96 -2.23 3.41 14.75
C ILE A 96 -3.17 2.24 14.98
N SER A 97 -4.39 2.53 15.44
CA SER A 97 -5.46 1.53 15.53
C SER A 97 -6.32 1.55 14.26
N VAL A 98 -6.66 0.37 13.74
CA VAL A 98 -7.52 0.16 12.58
C VAL A 98 -8.61 -0.85 12.92
N ASN A 99 -9.86 -0.47 12.69
CA ASN A 99 -11.02 -1.33 12.90
C ASN A 99 -11.19 -2.25 11.67
N LEU A 100 -11.23 -3.56 11.86
CA LEU A 100 -11.34 -4.57 10.81
C LEU A 100 -12.66 -5.33 10.90
N ARG A 101 -13.30 -5.57 9.76
CA ARG A 101 -14.38 -6.55 9.63
C ARG A 101 -14.43 -7.20 8.25
N GLU A 102 -15.08 -8.35 8.18
CA GLU A 102 -15.51 -8.98 6.93
C GLU A 102 -16.90 -8.44 6.56
N ALA A 103 -17.12 -8.10 5.29
CA ALA A 103 -18.38 -7.56 4.80
C ALA A 103 -18.74 -8.11 3.41
N ASP A 104 -20.02 -8.02 3.04
CA ASP A 104 -20.42 -8.04 1.64
C ASP A 104 -20.29 -6.61 1.11
N LEU A 105 -19.35 -6.41 0.17
CA LEU A 105 -19.03 -5.11 -0.43
C LEU A 105 -19.68 -4.94 -1.81
N GLY A 106 -20.51 -5.90 -2.24
CA GLY A 106 -21.08 -5.95 -3.57
C GLY A 106 -20.13 -6.55 -4.62
N GLU A 107 -20.62 -6.60 -5.86
CA GLU A 107 -19.85 -7.17 -6.97
C GLU A 107 -18.61 -6.32 -7.27
N GLY A 108 -17.46 -6.99 -7.37
CA GLY A 108 -16.24 -6.36 -7.87
C GLY A 108 -15.41 -5.59 -6.85
N VAL A 109 -15.77 -5.58 -5.55
CA VAL A 109 -14.99 -4.89 -4.50
C VAL A 109 -14.35 -5.90 -3.55
N LEU A 110 -13.01 -5.85 -3.41
CA LEU A 110 -12.25 -6.75 -2.52
C LEU A 110 -12.04 -6.19 -1.11
N GLY A 111 -11.96 -4.87 -1.01
CA GLY A 111 -11.78 -4.16 0.22
C GLY A 111 -12.21 -2.70 0.05
N GLU A 112 -12.41 -2.06 1.19
CA GLU A 112 -12.52 -0.61 1.27
C GLU A 112 -11.90 -0.08 2.56
N ALA A 113 -11.18 1.03 2.45
CA ALA A 113 -10.65 1.81 3.58
C ALA A 113 -11.31 3.19 3.66
N TRP A 114 -11.54 3.64 4.89
CA TRP A 114 -11.86 5.04 5.16
C TRP A 114 -11.32 5.50 6.52
N ARG A 115 -11.15 6.82 6.62
CA ARG A 115 -10.83 7.52 7.85
C ARG A 115 -11.94 8.49 8.18
N THR A 116 -12.24 8.66 9.46
CA THR A 116 -13.09 9.76 9.94
C THR A 116 -12.20 10.94 10.37
N GLY A 117 -12.76 12.15 10.44
CA GLY A 117 -12.03 13.33 10.90
C GLY A 117 -10.94 13.86 9.94
N PRO A 118 -10.03 14.73 10.43
CA PRO A 118 -9.07 15.45 9.58
C PRO A 118 -8.01 14.57 8.89
N THR A 119 -7.86 14.75 7.58
CA THR A 119 -6.89 14.07 6.72
C THR A 119 -5.42 14.41 7.02
N THR A 120 -5.17 15.43 7.85
CA THR A 120 -3.85 15.86 8.35
C THR A 120 -3.24 14.91 9.39
N GLN A 121 -4.02 14.02 9.99
CA GLN A 121 -3.57 13.18 11.10
C GLN A 121 -4.07 11.73 10.93
N VAL A 122 -3.15 10.79 10.85
CA VAL A 122 -3.42 9.34 10.64
C VAL A 122 -4.15 8.67 11.82
N ASN A 123 -4.38 9.40 12.92
CA ASN A 123 -5.11 8.91 14.10
C ASN A 123 -6.22 9.88 14.58
N ALA A 124 -6.61 10.89 13.77
CA ALA A 124 -7.64 11.85 14.17
C ALA A 124 -9.06 11.34 13.90
N SER A 125 -9.45 10.30 14.65
CA SER A 125 -10.75 9.60 14.65
C SER A 125 -10.85 8.43 13.67
N GLY A 126 -11.03 7.21 14.18
CA GLY A 126 -11.61 6.06 13.46
C GLY A 126 -11.01 5.75 12.08
N ASN A 127 -9.98 4.91 12.06
CA ASN A 127 -9.55 4.21 10.85
C ASN A 127 -10.35 2.92 10.71
N TYR A 128 -10.82 2.61 9.50
CA TYR A 128 -11.63 1.41 9.22
C TYR A 128 -11.19 0.76 7.92
N VAL A 129 -11.18 -0.58 7.91
CA VAL A 129 -10.99 -1.41 6.72
C VAL A 129 -12.02 -2.53 6.73
N ASN A 130 -12.80 -2.63 5.65
CA ASN A 130 -13.66 -3.78 5.40
C ASN A 130 -12.98 -4.67 4.36
N LEU A 131 -13.07 -5.98 4.53
CA LEU A 131 -12.62 -6.95 3.52
C LEU A 131 -13.81 -7.74 2.98
N GLY A 132 -13.85 -7.91 1.66
CA GLY A 132 -14.90 -8.64 0.97
C GLY A 132 -14.93 -10.11 1.38
N THR A 133 -16.12 -10.61 1.69
CA THR A 133 -16.34 -12.06 1.96
C THR A 133 -16.17 -12.93 0.71
N SER A 134 -16.19 -12.34 -0.49
CA SER A 134 -16.02 -12.99 -1.79
C SER A 134 -14.64 -13.66 -2.00
N VAL A 135 -13.62 -13.26 -1.24
CA VAL A 135 -12.25 -13.80 -1.31
C VAL A 135 -11.86 -14.71 -0.14
N VAL A 136 -12.80 -15.06 0.74
CA VAL A 136 -12.54 -16.03 1.82
C VAL A 136 -12.04 -17.35 1.23
N GLY A 137 -10.84 -17.76 1.64
CA GLY A 137 -10.21 -18.99 1.16
C GLY A 137 -9.50 -18.90 -0.20
N GLN A 138 -9.46 -17.71 -0.82
CA GLN A 138 -8.62 -17.47 -1.99
C GLN A 138 -7.15 -17.22 -1.58
N THR A 139 -6.23 -17.53 -2.49
CA THR A 139 -4.78 -17.38 -2.32
C THR A 139 -4.22 -16.54 -3.45
N PHE A 140 -3.45 -15.50 -3.12
CA PHE A 140 -2.66 -14.71 -4.07
C PHE A 140 -1.17 -14.94 -3.82
N LEU A 141 -0.33 -14.61 -4.80
CA LEU A 141 1.10 -14.45 -4.53
C LEU A 141 1.31 -13.06 -3.92
N PHE A 142 1.89 -13.01 -2.73
CA PHE A 142 2.40 -11.80 -2.10
C PHE A 142 3.92 -11.90 -1.99
N ASN A 143 4.64 -10.94 -2.55
CA ASN A 143 6.11 -10.98 -2.67
C ASN A 143 6.65 -12.29 -3.28
N GLY A 144 5.88 -12.94 -4.17
CA GLY A 144 6.20 -14.21 -4.81
C GLY A 144 5.89 -15.48 -3.99
N ALA A 145 5.40 -15.36 -2.75
CA ALA A 145 4.96 -16.49 -1.91
C ALA A 145 3.43 -16.61 -1.89
N PRO A 146 2.85 -17.82 -1.86
CA PRO A 146 1.40 -18.01 -1.78
C PRO A 146 0.88 -17.66 -0.38
N GLU A 147 0.03 -16.64 -0.31
CA GLU A 147 -0.58 -16.12 0.93
C GLU A 147 -2.11 -16.01 0.79
N PRO A 148 -2.88 -16.03 1.89
CA PRO A 148 -4.31 -15.72 1.84
C PRO A 148 -4.55 -14.37 1.16
N ALA A 149 -5.53 -14.26 0.27
CA ALA A 149 -5.82 -13.03 -0.48
C ALA A 149 -5.99 -11.79 0.41
N TYR A 150 -6.53 -11.99 1.63
CA TYR A 150 -6.64 -10.97 2.67
C TYR A 150 -5.32 -10.35 3.12
N VAL A 151 -4.17 -10.97 2.92
CA VAL A 151 -2.86 -10.36 3.23
C VAL A 151 -2.60 -9.19 2.27
N SER A 152 -2.70 -9.41 0.97
CA SER A 152 -2.53 -8.35 -0.03
C SER A 152 -3.58 -7.25 0.12
N ILE A 153 -4.85 -7.62 0.28
CA ILE A 153 -5.95 -6.66 0.45
C ILE A 153 -5.72 -5.82 1.71
N LEU A 154 -5.52 -6.44 2.88
CA LEU A 154 -5.34 -5.69 4.13
C LEU A 154 -4.10 -4.78 4.08
N LEU A 155 -3.02 -5.21 3.44
CA LEU A 155 -1.82 -4.36 3.30
C LEU A 155 -2.09 -3.16 2.38
N HIS A 156 -2.77 -3.36 1.24
CA HIS A 156 -3.19 -2.27 0.36
C HIS A 156 -4.05 -1.24 1.11
N GLU A 157 -5.09 -1.70 1.81
CA GLU A 157 -6.00 -0.81 2.55
C GLU A 157 -5.29 -0.07 3.70
N VAL A 158 -4.40 -0.76 4.42
CA VAL A 158 -3.59 -0.15 5.47
C VAL A 158 -2.66 0.92 4.89
N LEU A 159 -2.08 0.74 3.70
CA LEU A 159 -1.27 1.78 3.07
C LEU A 159 -2.08 3.06 2.78
N HIS A 160 -3.35 2.94 2.37
CA HIS A 160 -4.24 4.11 2.23
C HIS A 160 -4.69 4.72 3.58
N ILE A 161 -4.81 3.91 4.64
CA ILE A 161 -4.94 4.42 6.01
C ILE A 161 -3.69 5.22 6.39
N LEU A 162 -2.48 4.68 6.18
CA LEU A 162 -1.21 5.39 6.41
C LEU A 162 -1.05 6.65 5.54
N GLY A 163 -1.83 6.75 4.47
CA GLY A 163 -2.07 8.01 3.78
C GLY A 163 -1.39 8.17 2.43
N ILE A 164 -0.86 7.09 1.84
CA ILE A 164 -0.21 7.17 0.52
C ILE A 164 -1.21 7.20 -0.64
N VAL A 165 -0.75 7.77 -1.76
CA VAL A 165 -1.50 7.95 -3.02
C VAL A 165 -2.77 8.82 -2.85
N CYS A 166 -2.55 10.12 -2.68
CA CYS A 166 -3.56 11.18 -2.81
C CYS A 166 -4.77 11.14 -1.84
N VAL A 167 -4.73 10.32 -0.78
CA VAL A 167 -5.81 10.21 0.23
C VAL A 167 -5.52 10.95 1.54
N SER A 168 -4.30 11.45 1.75
CA SER A 168 -3.92 12.32 2.87
C SER A 168 -3.48 13.70 2.40
N ASP A 169 -3.56 14.72 3.26
CA ASP A 169 -3.12 16.08 2.90
C ASP A 169 -1.63 16.14 2.55
N ALA A 170 -0.80 15.31 3.21
CA ALA A 170 0.61 15.15 2.89
C ALA A 170 0.81 14.56 1.49
N SER A 171 0.08 13.48 1.14
CA SER A 171 0.17 12.90 -0.21
C SER A 171 -0.39 13.82 -1.30
N LEU A 172 -1.46 14.57 -1.00
CA LEU A 172 -2.12 15.49 -1.93
C LEU A 172 -1.22 16.66 -2.34
N ALA A 173 -0.24 17.04 -1.51
CA ALA A 173 0.77 18.03 -1.88
C ALA A 173 1.64 17.60 -3.09
N TYR A 174 1.63 16.30 -3.42
CA TYR A 174 2.35 15.71 -4.55
C TYR A 174 1.44 15.29 -5.70
N CYS A 175 0.13 15.46 -5.62
CA CYS A 175 -0.81 14.93 -6.61
C CYS A 175 -1.40 16.01 -7.53
N ASP A 176 -1.35 15.79 -8.84
CA ASP A 176 -2.12 16.59 -9.82
C ASP A 176 -3.20 15.70 -10.47
N SER A 177 -4.46 16.04 -10.19
CA SER A 177 -5.65 15.34 -10.70
C SER A 177 -5.99 15.66 -12.16
N ASN A 178 -5.34 16.65 -12.78
CA ASN A 178 -5.53 16.96 -14.20
C ASN A 178 -4.63 16.11 -15.09
N THR A 179 -3.44 15.75 -14.59
CA THR A 179 -2.43 14.96 -15.29
C THR A 179 -2.30 13.53 -14.79
N PHE A 180 -3.05 13.16 -13.73
CA PHE A 180 -2.97 11.86 -13.06
C PHE A 180 -1.52 11.48 -12.73
N SER A 181 -0.87 12.35 -11.96
CA SER A 181 0.55 12.21 -11.66
C SER A 181 0.88 12.51 -10.20
N TYR A 182 1.77 11.70 -9.64
CA TYR A 182 2.35 11.87 -8.31
C TYR A 182 3.80 12.33 -8.40
N THR A 183 4.16 13.36 -7.63
CA THR A 183 5.44 14.08 -7.68
C THR A 183 6.30 13.95 -6.43
N GLY A 184 5.99 12.98 -5.55
CA GLY A 184 6.76 12.72 -4.33
C GLY A 184 8.19 12.29 -4.65
N PRO A 185 9.23 12.95 -4.11
CA PRO A 185 10.60 12.73 -4.51
C PRO A 185 11.11 11.32 -4.19
N ASN A 186 10.68 10.71 -3.09
CA ASN A 186 11.08 9.36 -2.70
C ASN A 186 10.33 8.32 -3.55
N GLY A 187 9.02 8.50 -3.78
CA GLY A 187 8.22 7.66 -4.69
C GLY A 187 8.75 7.67 -6.13
N ILE A 188 9.11 8.84 -6.69
CA ILE A 188 9.76 8.94 -8.01
C ILE A 188 11.11 8.24 -8.02
N ARG A 189 11.97 8.46 -7.01
CA ARG A 189 13.30 7.82 -6.91
C ARG A 189 13.18 6.30 -7.00
N GLU A 190 12.28 5.73 -6.21
CA GLU A 190 12.11 4.28 -6.16
C GLU A 190 11.37 3.73 -7.39
N MET A 191 10.49 4.51 -8.01
CA MET A 191 9.91 4.15 -9.31
C MET A 191 10.97 4.11 -10.41
N ASN A 192 11.82 5.14 -10.51
CA ASN A 192 12.90 5.17 -11.50
C ASN A 192 13.93 4.06 -11.28
N ARG A 193 14.18 3.69 -10.02
CA ARG A 193 14.97 2.50 -9.67
C ARG A 193 14.33 1.20 -10.19
N LEU A 194 13.03 1.02 -10.00
CA LEU A 194 12.29 -0.14 -10.53
C LEU A 194 12.31 -0.16 -12.06
N ARG A 195 12.02 0.97 -12.72
CA ARG A 195 12.09 1.14 -14.18
C ARG A 195 13.47 0.79 -14.74
N ALA A 196 14.54 1.30 -14.11
CA ALA A 196 15.91 0.98 -14.50
C ALA A 196 16.24 -0.52 -14.34
N SER A 197 15.71 -1.19 -13.30
CA SER A 197 15.86 -2.64 -13.14
C SER A 197 15.20 -3.46 -14.26
N CYS A 198 14.23 -2.86 -14.95
CA CYS A 198 13.54 -3.40 -16.12
C CYS A 198 14.11 -2.93 -17.47
N GLY A 199 15.12 -2.06 -17.48
CA GLY A 199 15.67 -1.48 -18.70
C GLY A 199 14.82 -0.36 -19.32
N HIS A 200 13.94 0.27 -18.54
CA HIS A 200 13.16 1.44 -18.98
C HIS A 200 13.83 2.77 -18.62
N SER A 201 13.44 3.81 -19.36
CA SER A 201 13.80 5.22 -19.15
C SER A 201 13.35 5.72 -17.77
N GLU A 202 14.01 6.75 -17.24
CA GLU A 202 13.49 7.48 -16.07
C GLU A 202 12.28 8.35 -16.46
N GLN A 203 11.33 8.50 -15.53
CA GLN A 203 10.18 9.40 -15.63
C GLN A 203 10.26 10.50 -14.54
N ALA A 204 9.68 11.66 -14.81
CA ALA A 204 9.65 12.80 -13.88
C ALA A 204 8.52 12.71 -12.84
N VAL A 205 7.61 11.74 -12.98
CA VAL A 205 6.44 11.52 -12.13
C VAL A 205 6.16 10.01 -12.03
N VAL A 206 5.40 9.62 -11.01
CA VAL A 206 4.69 8.33 -11.01
C VAL A 206 3.29 8.56 -11.60
N PHE A 207 2.90 7.79 -12.62
CA PHE A 207 1.54 7.86 -13.16
C PHE A 207 0.54 7.23 -12.18
N LEU A 208 -0.58 7.93 -12.01
CA LEU A 208 -1.72 7.47 -11.25
C LEU A 208 -2.76 6.88 -12.21
N GLU A 209 -3.51 5.91 -11.72
CA GLU A 209 -4.66 5.32 -12.39
C GLU A 209 -5.61 6.43 -12.87
N ASN A 210 -5.96 6.45 -14.15
CA ASN A 210 -6.79 7.48 -14.76
C ASN A 210 -8.16 6.96 -15.25
N ASP A 211 -8.38 5.65 -15.21
CA ASP A 211 -9.64 5.00 -15.52
C ASP A 211 -10.38 4.53 -14.24
N GLY A 212 -11.62 4.04 -14.40
CA GLY A 212 -12.45 3.56 -13.30
C GLY A 212 -13.27 4.65 -12.60
N GLY A 213 -13.59 4.41 -11.32
CA GLY A 213 -14.46 5.27 -10.51
C GLY A 213 -13.70 6.21 -9.58
N ALA A 214 -14.42 7.07 -8.85
CA ALA A 214 -13.83 8.00 -7.88
C ALA A 214 -13.12 7.33 -6.68
N GLY A 215 -13.36 6.04 -6.45
CA GLY A 215 -12.61 5.22 -5.48
C GLY A 215 -11.39 4.52 -6.09
N THR A 216 -11.10 4.74 -7.37
CA THR A 216 -10.03 4.07 -8.13
C THR A 216 -9.11 5.08 -8.82
N ALA A 217 -9.67 5.96 -9.65
CA ALA A 217 -8.94 6.97 -10.41
C ALA A 217 -8.31 8.04 -9.50
N GLY A 218 -7.03 8.36 -9.73
CA GLY A 218 -6.27 9.38 -9.01
C GLY A 218 -5.91 9.03 -7.56
N VAL A 219 -6.28 7.85 -7.07
CA VAL A 219 -5.95 7.34 -5.72
C VAL A 219 -5.16 6.02 -5.74
N HIS A 220 -4.78 5.54 -6.92
CA HIS A 220 -3.91 4.37 -7.09
C HIS A 220 -2.81 4.64 -8.11
N VAL A 221 -1.75 3.81 -8.11
CA VAL A 221 -0.76 3.79 -9.19
C VAL A 221 -1.34 3.11 -10.43
N GLU A 222 -0.94 3.59 -11.61
CA GLU A 222 -1.35 3.12 -12.94
C GLU A 222 -1.19 1.58 -13.10
N GLU A 223 -2.33 0.88 -13.22
CA GLU A 223 -2.40 -0.59 -13.36
C GLU A 223 -1.85 -1.08 -14.71
N GLU A 224 -2.02 -0.31 -15.81
CA GLU A 224 -1.56 -0.76 -17.13
C GLU A 224 -0.04 -0.89 -17.21
N GLU A 225 0.68 0.00 -16.51
CA GLU A 225 2.16 0.07 -16.52
C GLU A 225 2.80 -0.68 -15.35
N TYR A 226 2.13 -0.74 -14.19
CA TYR A 226 2.73 -1.22 -12.94
C TYR A 226 1.97 -2.33 -12.20
N ARG A 227 0.97 -2.95 -12.83
CA ARG A 227 0.16 -4.13 -12.45
C ARG A 227 0.47 -4.89 -11.15
N SER A 228 1.71 -5.31 -10.94
CA SER A 228 2.10 -6.12 -9.77
C SER A 228 2.47 -5.32 -8.51
N LEU A 229 2.50 -3.98 -8.56
CA LEU A 229 2.58 -3.15 -7.36
C LEU A 229 1.34 -3.36 -6.49
N LEU A 230 1.51 -3.24 -5.18
CA LEU A 230 0.43 -3.50 -4.23
C LEU A 230 -0.65 -2.43 -4.26
N ILE A 231 -0.29 -1.19 -4.66
CA ILE A 231 -1.14 0.00 -4.57
C ILE A 231 -1.79 0.40 -5.93
N THR A 232 -1.92 -0.54 -6.88
CA THR A 232 -2.77 -0.35 -8.06
C THR A 232 -4.24 -0.57 -7.71
N GLY A 233 -5.17 0.00 -8.49
CA GLY A 233 -6.60 -0.05 -8.18
C GLY A 233 -7.26 -1.42 -8.36
N TYR A 234 -6.51 -2.39 -8.87
CA TYR A 234 -6.96 -3.74 -9.17
C TYR A 234 -5.96 -4.76 -8.63
N LEU A 235 -6.30 -5.44 -7.53
CA LEU A 235 -5.40 -6.46 -6.99
C LEU A 235 -5.33 -7.66 -7.92
N ASN A 236 -4.11 -8.15 -8.08
CA ASN A 236 -3.75 -9.20 -9.02
C ASN A 236 -3.51 -10.54 -8.31
N SER A 237 -3.38 -11.61 -9.10
CA SER A 237 -2.95 -12.91 -8.57
C SER A 237 -1.49 -12.91 -8.08
N SER A 238 -0.73 -11.86 -8.37
CA SER A 238 0.60 -11.59 -7.80
C SER A 238 0.77 -10.11 -7.52
N ASN A 239 1.08 -9.76 -6.26
CA ASN A 239 1.24 -8.38 -5.79
C ASN A 239 2.53 -8.27 -4.96
N PHE A 240 3.16 -7.09 -4.96
CA PHE A 240 4.42 -6.85 -4.25
C PHE A 240 4.36 -5.56 -3.45
N LEU A 241 4.71 -5.63 -2.16
CA LEU A 241 5.11 -4.45 -1.41
C LEU A 241 6.51 -4.06 -1.90
N SER A 242 6.60 -3.08 -2.81
CA SER A 242 7.86 -2.68 -3.42
C SER A 242 8.52 -1.50 -2.69
N ARG A 243 9.65 -1.04 -3.21
CA ARG A 243 10.28 0.21 -2.73
C ARG A 243 9.44 1.45 -3.08
N VAL A 244 8.58 1.39 -4.09
CA VAL A 244 7.72 2.53 -4.51
C VAL A 244 6.75 2.91 -3.38
N GLU A 245 6.01 1.94 -2.83
CA GLU A 245 5.07 2.18 -1.72
C GLU A 245 5.79 2.69 -0.46
N LEU A 246 7.00 2.18 -0.18
CA LEU A 246 7.83 2.68 0.93
C LEU A 246 8.36 4.09 0.67
N GLY A 247 8.65 4.46 -0.59
CA GLY A 247 8.96 5.84 -0.99
C GLY A 247 7.79 6.78 -0.79
N MET A 248 6.58 6.37 -1.17
CA MET A 248 5.39 7.17 -0.92
C MET A 248 5.07 7.33 0.57
N LEU A 249 5.43 6.34 1.41
CA LEU A 249 5.37 6.46 2.88
C LEU A 249 6.41 7.46 3.42
N GLU A 250 7.64 7.43 2.90
CA GLU A 250 8.70 8.40 3.24
C GLU A 250 8.29 9.83 2.84
N ASP A 251 7.68 10.01 1.67
CA ASP A 251 7.15 11.29 1.20
C ASP A 251 6.05 11.88 2.09
N VAL A 252 5.23 11.05 2.75
CA VAL A 252 4.23 11.52 3.74
C VAL A 252 4.76 11.53 5.19
N GLY A 253 6.07 11.34 5.37
CA GLY A 253 6.80 11.59 6.61
C GLY A 253 7.10 10.36 7.49
N PHE A 254 6.76 9.14 7.07
CA PHE A 254 7.15 7.95 7.83
C PHE A 254 8.64 7.66 7.66
N SER A 255 9.30 7.16 8.71
CA SER A 255 10.61 6.50 8.54
C SER A 255 10.38 5.05 8.11
N VAL A 256 11.07 4.61 7.06
CA VAL A 256 10.87 3.26 6.47
C VAL A 256 12.18 2.47 6.37
N ASP A 257 12.07 1.15 6.41
CA ASP A 257 13.15 0.21 6.12
C ASP A 257 12.96 -0.42 4.74
N TYR A 258 13.61 0.17 3.75
CA TYR A 258 13.61 -0.33 2.38
C TYR A 258 14.16 -1.75 2.18
N THR A 259 14.84 -2.34 3.16
CA THR A 259 15.27 -3.76 3.07
C THR A 259 14.12 -4.75 3.24
N LYS A 260 12.91 -4.25 3.57
CA LYS A 260 11.70 -5.07 3.75
C LYS A 260 10.77 -5.09 2.53
N ALA A 261 11.06 -4.28 1.51
CA ALA A 261 10.41 -4.37 0.21
C ALA A 261 10.80 -5.65 -0.53
N ALA A 262 9.96 -6.04 -1.50
CA ALA A 262 10.32 -7.01 -2.53
C ALA A 262 11.53 -6.54 -3.35
N ALA A 263 12.27 -7.49 -3.92
CA ALA A 263 13.36 -7.18 -4.84
C ALA A 263 12.81 -6.62 -6.17
N ASP A 264 13.38 -5.49 -6.62
CA ASP A 264 12.98 -4.80 -7.85
C ASP A 264 12.88 -5.75 -9.06
N ALA A 265 13.83 -6.70 -9.18
CA ALA A 265 13.85 -7.71 -10.24
C ALA A 265 12.64 -8.68 -10.22
N SER A 266 12.08 -8.99 -9.03
CA SER A 266 10.89 -9.85 -8.92
C SER A 266 9.62 -9.11 -9.34
N VAL A 267 9.49 -7.85 -8.92
CA VAL A 267 8.42 -6.94 -9.36
C VAL A 267 8.50 -6.74 -10.88
N CYS A 268 9.73 -6.55 -11.39
CA CYS A 268 10.00 -6.37 -12.80
C CYS A 268 9.55 -7.58 -13.65
N VAL A 269 9.91 -8.80 -13.24
CA VAL A 269 9.50 -10.02 -13.96
C VAL A 269 7.96 -10.15 -13.99
N ALA A 270 7.27 -9.77 -12.92
CA ALA A 270 5.80 -9.76 -12.90
C ALA A 270 5.17 -8.69 -13.81
N ASN A 271 5.84 -7.54 -14.01
CA ASN A 271 5.40 -6.48 -14.93
C ASN A 271 5.90 -6.64 -16.38
N SER A 272 6.81 -7.59 -16.65
CA SER A 272 7.62 -7.68 -17.88
C SER A 272 6.86 -7.82 -19.22
N ALA A 273 5.55 -7.99 -19.19
CA ALA A 273 4.70 -8.04 -20.38
C ALA A 273 4.08 -6.69 -20.78
N ARG A 274 4.17 -5.62 -19.96
CA ARG A 274 3.27 -4.44 -20.08
C ARG A 274 3.83 -3.05 -19.75
N PHE A 275 5.14 -2.83 -19.79
CA PHE A 275 5.66 -1.45 -19.76
C PHE A 275 5.34 -0.72 -21.09
N LEU A 276 4.15 -0.11 -21.17
CA LEU A 276 3.60 0.49 -22.39
C LEU A 276 4.16 1.89 -22.70
N ARG A 277 4.79 2.56 -21.72
CA ARG A 277 5.39 3.90 -21.87
C ARG A 277 6.92 3.83 -21.72
N ALA A 278 7.59 3.55 -22.83
CA ALA A 278 9.06 3.55 -22.97
C ALA A 278 9.62 4.99 -23.11
#